data_AF-A0A915YEK1-F1
#
_entry.id   AF-A0A915YEK1-F1
#
_cell.length_a   1.000
_cell.length_b   1.000
_cell.length_c   1.000
_cell.angle_alpha   90.00
_cell.angle_beta   90.00
_cell.angle_gamma   90.00
#
_symmetry.space_group_name_H-M   'P 1'
#
loop_
_entity.id
_entity.type
_entity.pdbx_description
1 polymer ?
#
loop_
_entity_poly.entity_id
_entity_poly.type
_entity_poly.pdbx_seq_one_letter_code
_entity_poly.pdbx_strand_id
1 'polypeptide(L)'
;MKVKVVNLLKWRLYWIEVFVKFLFLLAMLILLPKLTTMTRTTAETHYRKLERMYLDGANINSSFYETTSLNIKKESAIITLEVSPKYFHALGAMHGSVYFKVLDDAAFFAVNSIVMDAFVLTTNYNINIVRPISKGLIKAVGTVKFASRNLWIAESTLFDEKERVIAFGTGHFAKSRVALTEEIGYKL
;
A
#
# COMPACT_ATOMS: atom_id res chain seq x y z
N MET A 1 45.33 -35.07 -41.26
CA MET A 1 44.22 -34.20 -41.74
C MET A 1 42.94 -34.30 -40.86
N LYS A 2 43.05 -34.45 -39.52
CA LYS A 2 41.87 -34.60 -38.61
C LYS A 2 41.79 -33.57 -37.46
N VAL A 3 42.80 -32.71 -37.28
CA VAL A 3 42.88 -31.76 -36.14
C VAL A 3 42.12 -30.45 -36.37
N LYS A 4 41.87 -30.04 -37.63
CA LYS A 4 41.16 -28.79 -37.96
C LYS A 4 39.65 -28.81 -37.67
N VAL A 5 39.00 -29.98 -37.68
CA VAL A 5 37.54 -30.09 -37.58
C VAL A 5 37.02 -29.93 -36.14
N VAL A 6 37.79 -30.38 -35.14
CA VAL A 6 37.41 -30.32 -33.71
C VAL A 6 37.40 -28.88 -33.18
N ASN A 7 38.29 -28.01 -33.67
CA ASN A 7 38.29 -26.59 -33.33
C ASN A 7 37.07 -25.86 -33.91
N LEU A 8 36.61 -26.21 -35.11
CA LEU A 8 35.48 -25.54 -35.74
C LEU A 8 34.17 -25.72 -34.95
N LEU A 9 33.94 -26.92 -34.38
CA LEU A 9 32.76 -27.20 -33.55
C LEU A 9 32.77 -26.40 -32.24
N LYS A 10 33.91 -26.33 -31.55
CA LYS A 10 34.05 -25.56 -30.29
C LYS A 10 33.83 -24.07 -30.53
N TRP A 11 34.38 -23.53 -31.62
CA TRP A 11 34.16 -22.15 -32.01
C TRP A 11 32.70 -21.86 -32.35
N ARG A 12 32.03 -22.77 -33.07
CA ARG A 12 30.61 -22.65 -33.40
C ARG A 12 29.73 -22.68 -32.14
N LEU A 13 30.01 -23.55 -31.18
CA LEU A 13 29.32 -23.60 -29.89
C LEU A 13 29.54 -22.31 -29.07
N TYR A 14 30.77 -21.79 -29.03
CA TYR A 14 31.07 -20.52 -28.38
C TYR A 14 30.29 -19.35 -28.97
N TRP A 15 30.26 -19.22 -30.31
CA TRP A 15 29.50 -18.16 -30.96
C TRP A 15 27.98 -18.33 -30.80
N ILE A 16 27.47 -19.56 -30.70
CA ILE A 16 26.06 -19.81 -30.35
C ILE A 16 25.77 -19.31 -28.93
N GLU A 17 26.60 -19.61 -27.93
CA GLU A 17 26.40 -19.11 -26.56
C GLU A 17 26.44 -17.59 -26.50
N VAL A 18 27.41 -16.96 -27.18
CA VAL A 18 27.53 -15.49 -27.26
C VAL A 18 26.28 -14.91 -27.92
N PHE A 19 25.80 -15.52 -29.01
CA PHE A 19 24.59 -15.09 -29.71
C PHE A 19 23.32 -15.25 -28.87
N VAL A 20 23.18 -16.34 -28.12
CA VAL A 20 22.05 -16.57 -27.19
C VAL A 20 22.07 -15.56 -26.05
N LYS A 21 23.23 -15.28 -25.45
CA LYS A 21 23.39 -14.25 -24.41
C LYS A 21 23.05 -12.85 -24.95
N PHE A 22 23.46 -12.56 -26.19
CA PHE A 22 23.12 -11.31 -26.86
C PHE A 22 21.62 -11.18 -27.12
N LEU A 23 20.96 -12.24 -27.63
CA LEU A 23 19.50 -12.25 -27.80
C LEU A 23 18.77 -12.07 -26.46
N PHE A 24 19.25 -12.70 -25.39
CA PHE A 24 18.64 -12.57 -24.06
C PHE A 24 18.77 -11.13 -23.53
N LEU A 25 19.93 -10.50 -23.68
CA LEU A 25 20.16 -9.11 -23.28
C LEU A 25 19.31 -8.13 -24.11
N LEU A 26 19.21 -8.36 -25.43
CA LEU A 26 18.37 -7.57 -26.33
C LEU A 26 16.89 -7.72 -25.98
N ALA A 27 16.44 -8.94 -25.69
CA ALA A 27 15.08 -9.21 -25.21
C ALA A 27 14.81 -8.50 -23.88
N MET A 28 15.74 -8.54 -22.90
CA MET A 28 15.61 -7.80 -21.65
C MET A 28 15.49 -6.29 -21.88
N LEU A 29 16.31 -5.70 -22.77
CA LEU A 29 16.24 -4.26 -23.08
C LEU A 29 14.87 -3.83 -23.63
N ILE A 30 14.21 -4.71 -24.40
CA ILE A 30 12.90 -4.45 -25.00
C ILE A 30 11.75 -4.76 -24.03
N LEU A 31 11.87 -5.83 -23.24
CA LEU A 31 10.81 -6.34 -22.37
C LEU A 31 10.76 -5.66 -21.00
N LEU A 32 11.90 -5.34 -20.40
CA LEU A 32 11.96 -4.72 -19.06
C LEU A 32 11.17 -3.41 -18.97
N PRO A 33 11.28 -2.45 -19.92
CA PRO A 33 10.49 -1.22 -19.87
C PRO A 33 8.99 -1.52 -19.97
N LYS A 34 8.59 -2.47 -20.83
CA LYS A 34 7.18 -2.87 -20.99
C LYS A 34 6.62 -3.53 -19.73
N LEU A 35 7.36 -4.46 -19.12
CA LEU A 35 6.97 -5.08 -17.85
C LEU A 35 6.85 -4.03 -16.75
N THR A 36 7.84 -3.14 -16.64
CA THR A 36 7.84 -2.07 -15.63
C THR A 36 6.63 -1.16 -15.80
N THR A 37 6.33 -0.71 -17.01
CA THR A 37 5.14 0.10 -17.31
C THR A 37 3.85 -0.66 -16.97
N MET A 38 3.71 -1.92 -17.40
CA MET A 38 2.50 -2.70 -17.07
C MET A 38 2.31 -2.86 -15.56
N THR A 39 3.35 -3.27 -14.82
CA THR A 39 3.27 -3.41 -13.36
C THR A 39 2.89 -2.10 -12.66
N ARG A 40 3.40 -0.97 -13.16
CA ARG A 40 3.06 0.36 -12.65
C ARG A 40 1.58 0.69 -12.92
N THR A 41 1.07 0.43 -14.12
CA THR A 41 -0.34 0.66 -14.46
C THR A 41 -1.30 -0.23 -13.65
N THR A 42 -0.90 -1.47 -13.35
CA THR A 42 -1.68 -2.38 -12.50
C THR A 42 -1.72 -1.89 -11.05
N ALA A 43 -0.58 -1.47 -10.50
CA ALA A 43 -0.50 -0.93 -9.14
C ALA A 43 -1.28 0.38 -8.99
N GLU A 44 -1.12 1.34 -9.92
CA GLU A 44 -1.86 2.60 -9.92
C GLU A 44 -3.37 2.35 -9.99
N THR A 45 -3.81 1.42 -10.85
CA THR A 45 -5.22 1.02 -10.94
C THR A 45 -5.72 0.43 -9.63
N HIS A 46 -4.96 -0.48 -9.02
CA HIS A 46 -5.30 -1.09 -7.73
C HIS A 46 -5.47 -0.03 -6.64
N TYR A 47 -4.56 0.94 -6.56
CA TYR A 47 -4.63 2.02 -5.57
C TYR A 47 -5.86 2.90 -5.77
N ARG A 48 -6.20 3.25 -7.01
CA ARG A 48 -7.42 4.03 -7.29
C ARG A 48 -8.69 3.30 -6.89
N LYS A 49 -8.76 1.98 -7.11
CA LYS A 49 -9.89 1.15 -6.67
C LYS A 49 -10.00 1.11 -5.14
N LEU A 50 -8.88 0.99 -4.43
CA LEU A 50 -8.85 1.06 -2.96
C LEU A 50 -9.29 2.43 -2.44
N GLU A 51 -8.82 3.52 -3.07
CA GLU A 51 -9.21 4.89 -2.74
C GLU A 51 -10.73 5.08 -2.84
N ARG A 52 -11.36 4.62 -3.92
CA ARG A 52 -12.83 4.70 -4.09
C ARG A 52 -13.58 3.79 -3.14
N MET A 53 -13.11 2.56 -2.94
CA MET A 53 -13.67 1.63 -1.96
C MET A 53 -13.71 2.27 -0.56
N TYR A 54 -12.67 3.02 -0.21
CA TYR A 54 -12.56 3.72 1.07
C TYR A 54 -13.43 4.98 1.14
N LEU A 55 -13.27 5.91 0.20
CA LEU A 55 -13.90 7.24 0.28
C LEU A 55 -15.40 7.20 -0.03
N ASP A 56 -15.78 6.42 -1.04
CA ASP A 56 -17.16 6.39 -1.55
C ASP A 56 -17.90 5.11 -1.11
N GLY A 57 -17.21 3.97 -1.11
CA GLY A 57 -17.80 2.66 -0.86
C GLY A 57 -18.04 2.36 0.63
N ALA A 58 -17.24 2.92 1.53
CA ALA A 58 -17.39 2.69 2.96
C ALA A 58 -18.35 3.71 3.58
N ASN A 59 -19.54 3.26 3.98
CA ASN A 59 -20.58 4.09 4.61
C ASN A 59 -20.06 4.96 5.76
N ILE A 60 -19.12 4.44 6.55
CA ILE A 60 -18.53 5.19 7.66
C ILE A 60 -17.83 6.47 7.19
N ASN A 61 -17.12 6.44 6.06
CA ASN A 61 -16.43 7.62 5.53
C ASN A 61 -17.41 8.57 4.85
N SER A 62 -18.23 8.05 3.94
CA SER A 62 -19.17 8.87 3.18
C SER A 62 -20.22 9.55 4.08
N SER A 63 -20.54 8.97 5.24
CA SER A 63 -21.55 9.53 6.16
C SER A 63 -20.97 10.39 7.29
N PHE A 64 -19.70 10.21 7.69
CA PHE A 64 -19.17 10.87 8.91
C PHE A 64 -17.81 11.57 8.72
N TYR A 65 -17.05 11.26 7.68
CA TYR A 65 -15.66 11.72 7.51
C TYR A 65 -15.40 12.28 6.10
N GLU A 66 -16.17 13.31 5.73
CA GLU A 66 -16.24 13.88 4.38
C GLU A 66 -14.95 14.60 3.95
N THR A 67 -14.12 15.03 4.91
CA THR A 67 -12.82 15.68 4.64
C THR A 67 -11.66 14.69 4.55
N THR A 68 -11.94 13.39 4.62
CA THR A 68 -10.92 12.36 4.52
C THR A 68 -10.28 12.36 3.14
N SER A 69 -8.95 12.30 3.10
CA SER A 69 -8.22 11.95 1.87
C SER A 69 -7.38 10.69 2.09
N LEU A 70 -7.07 10.00 1.01
CA LEU A 70 -6.19 8.83 1.00
C LEU A 70 -5.24 8.93 -0.18
N ASN A 71 -3.94 8.76 0.08
CA ASN A 71 -2.91 8.58 -0.94
C ASN A 71 -2.17 7.28 -0.67
N ILE A 72 -2.18 6.35 -1.63
CA ILE A 72 -1.52 5.06 -1.50
C ILE A 72 -0.25 5.03 -2.34
N LYS A 73 0.81 4.47 -1.75
CA LYS A 73 2.05 4.08 -2.43
C LYS A 73 2.38 2.64 -2.04
N LYS A 74 3.36 2.05 -2.71
CA LYS A 74 3.83 0.71 -2.33
C LYS A 74 4.28 0.73 -0.86
N GLU A 75 3.69 -0.15 -0.06
CA GLU A 75 3.97 -0.37 1.38
C GLU A 75 3.71 0.85 2.28
N SER A 76 2.97 1.84 1.79
CA SER A 76 2.68 3.06 2.54
C SER A 76 1.36 3.70 2.13
N ALA A 77 0.66 4.30 3.09
CA ALA A 77 -0.51 5.11 2.81
C ALA A 77 -0.53 6.34 3.71
N ILE A 78 -1.04 7.44 3.17
CA ILE A 78 -1.21 8.70 3.88
C ILE A 78 -2.70 9.01 3.90
N ILE A 79 -3.23 9.26 5.09
CA ILE A 79 -4.62 9.71 5.28
C ILE A 79 -4.59 11.07 5.94
N THR A 80 -5.43 11.97 5.45
CA THR A 80 -5.68 13.26 6.12
C THR A 80 -7.13 13.39 6.53
N LEU A 81 -7.38 14.13 7.60
CA LEU A 81 -8.73 14.45 8.06
C LEU A 81 -8.73 15.85 8.70
N GLU A 82 -9.72 16.68 8.39
CA GLU A 82 -9.90 17.97 9.09
C GLU A 82 -10.63 17.72 10.42
N VAL A 83 -10.04 18.16 11.53
CA VAL A 83 -10.63 17.99 12.87
C VAL A 83 -11.84 18.91 13.02
N SER A 84 -12.99 18.33 13.37
CA SER A 84 -14.28 19.01 13.49
C SER A 84 -14.93 18.75 14.86
N PRO A 85 -15.71 19.69 15.42
CA PRO A 85 -16.42 19.51 16.69
C PRO A 85 -17.31 18.27 16.79
N LYS A 86 -17.80 17.75 15.65
CA LYS A 86 -18.57 16.49 15.62
C LYS A 86 -17.77 15.26 16.04
N TYR A 87 -16.45 15.36 16.08
CA TYR A 87 -15.55 14.29 16.53
C TYR A 87 -15.22 14.37 18.02
N PHE A 88 -15.74 15.36 18.75
CA PHE A 88 -15.29 15.62 20.11
C PHE A 88 -16.01 14.76 21.15
N HIS A 89 -15.26 14.36 22.16
CA HIS A 89 -15.84 13.91 23.42
C HIS A 89 -16.24 15.11 24.30
N ALA A 90 -16.85 14.85 25.46
CA ALA A 90 -17.39 15.89 26.35
C ALA A 90 -16.39 16.97 26.80
N LEU A 91 -15.08 16.70 26.84
CA LEU A 91 -14.05 17.69 27.17
C LEU A 91 -13.58 18.58 26.00
N GLY A 92 -14.24 18.53 24.83
CA GLY A 92 -13.97 19.45 23.71
C GLY A 92 -12.70 19.13 22.90
N ALA A 93 -12.25 17.88 22.90
CA ALA A 93 -11.17 17.39 22.04
C ALA A 93 -11.60 16.12 21.30
N MET A 94 -10.90 15.80 20.21
CA MET A 94 -11.17 14.63 19.37
C MET A 94 -11.26 13.35 20.22
N HIS A 95 -12.29 12.54 19.98
CA HIS A 95 -12.50 11.27 20.67
C HIS A 95 -11.47 10.22 20.24
N GLY A 96 -11.07 9.33 21.15
CA GLY A 96 -10.06 8.27 20.91
C GLY A 96 -10.37 7.37 19.70
N SER A 97 -11.65 7.17 19.38
CA SER A 97 -12.10 6.41 18.21
C SER A 97 -11.62 7.01 16.88
N VAL A 98 -11.50 8.34 16.79
CA VAL A 98 -11.05 9.00 15.56
C VAL A 98 -9.54 8.85 15.39
N TYR A 99 -8.76 8.94 16.49
CA TYR A 99 -7.33 8.61 16.43
C TYR A 99 -7.12 7.17 15.96
N PHE A 100 -7.83 6.21 16.57
CA PHE A 100 -7.75 4.80 16.19
C PHE A 100 -8.10 4.61 14.71
N LYS A 101 -9.25 5.14 14.27
CA LYS A 101 -9.69 5.02 12.88
C LYS A 101 -8.61 5.48 11.89
N VAL A 102 -8.14 6.72 12.01
CA VAL A 102 -7.23 7.30 11.00
C VAL A 102 -5.86 6.59 11.02
N LEU A 103 -5.40 6.14 12.19
CA LEU A 103 -4.16 5.36 12.32
C LEU A 103 -4.32 3.94 11.74
N ASP A 104 -5.39 3.23 12.07
CA ASP A 104 -5.66 1.88 11.56
C ASP A 104 -5.86 1.91 10.05
N ASP A 105 -6.66 2.85 9.52
CA ASP A 105 -6.89 2.99 8.08
C ASP A 105 -5.57 3.22 7.33
N ALA A 106 -4.67 4.07 7.84
CA ALA A 106 -3.38 4.33 7.19
C ALA A 106 -2.49 3.07 7.18
N ALA A 107 -2.45 2.31 8.28
CA ALA A 107 -1.72 1.05 8.35
C ALA A 107 -2.37 -0.03 7.45
N PHE A 108 -3.70 -0.09 7.44
CA PHE A 108 -4.51 -0.98 6.62
C PHE A 108 -4.26 -0.75 5.13
N PHE A 109 -4.30 0.49 4.65
CA PHE A 109 -4.04 0.78 3.24
C PHE A 109 -2.57 0.63 2.85
N ALA A 110 -1.64 0.82 3.79
CA ALA A 110 -0.24 0.47 3.56
C ALA A 110 -0.10 -1.04 3.29
N VAL A 111 -0.79 -1.91 4.05
CA VAL A 111 -0.83 -3.35 3.79
C VAL A 111 -1.55 -3.68 2.48
N ASN A 112 -2.73 -3.11 2.25
CA ASN A 112 -3.49 -3.40 1.02
C ASN A 112 -2.74 -2.99 -0.23
N SER A 113 -1.83 -2.01 -0.19
CA SER A 113 -0.99 -1.64 -1.34
C SER A 113 -0.19 -2.81 -1.94
N ILE A 114 0.05 -3.88 -1.16
CA ILE A 114 0.77 -5.08 -1.61
C ILE A 114 -0.11 -6.35 -1.61
N VAL A 115 -1.38 -6.25 -1.20
CA VAL A 115 -2.34 -7.36 -1.21
C VAL A 115 -3.39 -7.11 -2.29
N MET A 116 -3.18 -7.75 -3.44
CA MET A 116 -3.96 -7.45 -4.65
C MET A 116 -5.16 -8.37 -4.87
N ASP A 117 -5.29 -9.47 -4.13
CA ASP A 117 -6.23 -10.55 -4.43
C ASP A 117 -7.33 -10.75 -3.38
N ALA A 118 -7.15 -10.27 -2.15
CA ALA A 118 -8.11 -10.47 -1.07
C ALA A 118 -8.18 -9.27 -0.13
N PHE A 119 -9.34 -9.11 0.50
CA PHE A 119 -9.54 -8.17 1.57
C PHE A 119 -8.74 -8.61 2.81
N VAL A 120 -8.04 -7.68 3.46
CA VAL A 120 -7.37 -7.94 4.75
C VAL A 120 -8.23 -7.50 5.91
N LEU A 121 -7.97 -8.00 7.11
CA LEU A 121 -8.72 -7.66 8.32
C LEU A 121 -7.77 -7.24 9.43
N THR A 122 -8.09 -6.16 10.13
CA THR A 122 -7.41 -5.77 11.37
C THR A 122 -7.72 -6.82 12.44
N THR A 123 -6.67 -7.45 12.99
CA THR A 123 -6.78 -8.49 14.02
C THR A 123 -6.35 -8.00 15.40
N ASN A 124 -5.41 -7.06 15.43
CA ASN A 124 -4.96 -6.39 16.63
C ASN A 124 -4.49 -4.98 16.24
N TYR A 125 -4.72 -4.01 17.10
CA TYR A 125 -4.11 -2.70 16.98
C TYR A 125 -3.75 -2.16 18.37
N ASN A 126 -2.51 -1.72 18.53
CA ASN A 126 -2.06 -0.99 19.72
C ASN A 126 -1.83 0.48 19.34
N ILE A 127 -2.35 1.40 20.17
CA ILE A 127 -2.24 2.84 19.96
C ILE A 127 -1.72 3.54 21.21
N ASN A 128 -0.85 4.52 21.00
CA ASN A 128 -0.37 5.46 21.99
C ASN A 128 -0.82 6.87 21.59
N ILE A 129 -1.67 7.51 22.38
CA ILE A 129 -2.11 8.89 22.16
C ILE A 129 -1.26 9.80 23.05
N VAL A 130 -0.53 10.73 22.44
CA VAL A 130 0.46 11.56 23.15
C VAL A 130 0.02 13.01 23.34
N ARG A 131 -0.88 13.52 22.50
CA ARG A 131 -1.35 14.92 22.56
C ARG A 131 -2.83 15.02 22.18
N PRO A 132 -3.65 15.79 22.92
CA PRO A 132 -5.01 16.10 22.50
C PRO A 132 -5.01 17.05 21.31
N ILE A 133 -6.02 16.94 20.44
CA ILE A 133 -6.28 17.86 19.34
C ILE A 133 -7.76 18.24 19.26
N SER A 134 -8.03 19.48 18.90
CA SER A 134 -9.39 20.04 18.80
C SER A 134 -9.61 20.90 17.56
N LYS A 135 -8.64 20.99 16.64
CA LYS A 135 -8.79 21.70 15.36
C LYS A 135 -7.63 21.38 14.42
N GLY A 136 -7.80 21.78 13.16
CA GLY A 136 -6.77 21.73 12.13
C GLY A 136 -6.71 20.37 11.43
N LEU A 137 -5.81 20.31 10.45
CA LEU A 137 -5.58 19.10 9.67
C LEU A 137 -4.71 18.11 10.44
N ILE A 138 -5.14 16.86 10.48
CA ILE A 138 -4.31 15.73 10.94
C ILE A 138 -3.89 14.86 9.76
N LYS A 139 -2.70 14.27 9.85
CA LYS A 139 -2.10 13.44 8.81
C LYS A 139 -1.57 12.14 9.42
N ALA A 140 -2.20 11.00 9.10
CA ALA A 140 -1.68 9.69 9.44
C ALA A 140 -0.79 9.16 8.32
N VAL A 141 0.37 8.63 8.66
CA VAL A 141 1.28 7.94 7.73
C VAL A 141 1.42 6.50 8.18
N GLY A 142 0.98 5.56 7.36
CA GLY A 142 1.13 4.12 7.56
C GLY A 142 2.29 3.55 6.77
N THR A 143 2.95 2.51 7.30
CA THR A 143 4.06 1.81 6.63
C THR A 143 4.10 0.35 7.03
N VAL A 144 4.24 -0.55 6.05
CA VAL A 144 4.41 -1.98 6.30
C VAL A 144 5.78 -2.26 6.92
N LYS A 145 5.81 -3.10 7.94
CA LYS A 145 7.04 -3.48 8.68
C LYS A 145 7.36 -4.95 8.57
N PHE A 146 6.35 -5.77 8.40
CA PHE A 146 6.50 -7.19 8.15
C PHE A 146 5.42 -7.65 7.18
N ALA A 147 5.81 -8.50 6.23
CA ALA A 147 4.93 -9.11 5.26
C ALA A 147 5.18 -10.62 5.16
N SER A 148 4.11 -11.38 5.21
CA SER A 148 4.11 -12.82 4.92
C SER A 148 2.93 -13.15 4.01
N ARG A 149 2.72 -14.44 3.71
CA ARG A 149 1.62 -14.86 2.82
C ARG A 149 0.23 -14.46 3.33
N ASN A 150 0.00 -14.55 4.65
CA ASN A 150 -1.33 -14.39 5.24
C ASN A 150 -1.39 -13.42 6.42
N LEU A 151 -0.24 -12.87 6.84
CA LEU A 151 -0.12 -11.99 8.00
C LEU A 151 0.82 -10.83 7.69
N TRP A 152 0.46 -9.64 8.15
CA TRP A 152 1.24 -8.41 8.02
C TRP A 152 1.27 -7.65 9.34
N ILE A 153 2.35 -6.90 9.53
CA ILE A 153 2.45 -5.91 10.60
C ILE A 153 2.76 -4.57 9.92
N ALA A 154 2.02 -3.54 10.30
CA ALA A 154 2.26 -2.18 9.86
C ALA A 154 2.23 -1.22 11.05
N GLU A 155 3.00 -0.15 10.94
CA GLU A 155 2.99 0.96 11.89
C GLU A 155 2.27 2.14 11.27
N SER A 156 1.72 3.02 12.10
CA SER A 156 1.34 4.34 11.63
C SER A 156 1.58 5.43 12.68
N THR A 157 1.83 6.64 12.21
CA THR A 157 2.06 7.84 13.03
C THR A 157 1.13 8.95 12.57
N LEU A 158 0.48 9.61 13.53
CA LEU A 158 -0.45 10.72 13.31
C LEU A 158 0.24 12.03 13.68
N PHE A 159 0.19 12.98 12.77
CA PHE A 159 0.77 14.31 12.90
C PHE A 159 -0.31 15.39 12.90
N ASP A 160 -0.06 16.50 13.56
CA ASP A 160 -0.82 17.75 13.39
C ASP A 160 -0.22 18.65 12.29
N GLU A 161 -0.86 19.80 12.06
CA GLU A 161 -0.43 20.82 11.08
C GLU A 161 1.00 21.35 11.29
N LYS A 162 1.57 21.16 12.50
CA LYS A 162 2.93 21.59 12.86
C LYS A 162 3.92 20.43 12.78
N GLU A 163 3.53 19.32 12.15
CA GLU A 163 4.31 18.08 12.04
C GLU A 163 4.69 17.48 13.41
N ARG A 164 3.91 17.78 14.46
CA ARG A 164 4.11 17.17 15.78
C ARG A 164 3.36 15.85 15.83
N VAL A 165 4.01 14.81 16.32
CA VAL A 165 3.35 13.52 16.57
C VAL A 165 2.27 13.70 17.65
N ILE A 166 1.03 13.32 17.36
CA ILE A 166 -0.08 13.38 18.32
C ILE A 166 -0.57 11.99 18.75
N ALA A 167 -0.32 10.97 17.93
CA ALA A 167 -0.51 9.57 18.27
C ALA A 167 0.32 8.68 17.34
N PHE A 168 0.55 7.43 17.73
CA PHE A 168 1.18 6.41 16.89
C PHE A 168 0.70 5.02 17.31
N GLY A 169 0.87 4.03 16.44
CA GLY A 169 0.44 2.67 16.73
C GLY A 169 1.04 1.62 15.83
N THR A 170 0.70 0.37 16.15
CA THR A 170 1.11 -0.81 15.40
C THR A 170 -0.09 -1.74 15.25
N GLY A 171 -0.36 -2.13 14.02
CA GLY A 171 -1.48 -2.99 13.63
C GLY A 171 -1.01 -4.32 13.07
N HIS A 172 -1.78 -5.37 13.35
CA HIS A 172 -1.63 -6.71 12.81
C HIS A 172 -2.80 -7.00 11.88
N PHE A 173 -2.49 -7.41 10.65
CA PHE A 173 -3.48 -7.63 9.60
C PHE A 173 -3.40 -9.08 9.12
N ALA A 174 -4.56 -9.69 8.87
CA ALA A 174 -4.65 -11.05 8.37
C ALA A 174 -5.42 -11.10 7.04
N LYS A 175 -5.06 -12.05 6.18
CA LYS A 175 -5.75 -12.26 4.91
C LYS A 175 -7.10 -12.89 5.17
N SER A 176 -8.17 -12.31 4.60
CA SER A 176 -9.49 -12.93 4.62
C SER A 176 -9.67 -13.94 3.47
N ARG A 177 -10.85 -14.55 3.40
CA ARG A 177 -11.29 -15.36 2.25
C ARG A 177 -12.08 -14.55 1.21
N VAL A 178 -12.28 -13.26 1.45
CA VAL A 178 -13.09 -12.38 0.59
C VAL A 178 -12.16 -11.79 -0.48
N ALA A 179 -12.47 -12.04 -1.75
CA ALA A 179 -11.73 -11.46 -2.86
C ALA A 179 -12.02 -9.95 -3.00
N LEU A 180 -11.07 -9.20 -3.55
CA LEU A 180 -11.31 -7.80 -3.92
C LEU A 180 -12.17 -7.76 -5.20
N THR A 181 -13.45 -7.41 -5.06
CA THR A 181 -14.45 -7.40 -6.15
C THR A 181 -15.20 -6.07 -6.26
N GLU A 182 -15.83 -5.82 -7.40
CA GLU A 182 -16.64 -4.60 -7.60
C GLU A 182 -17.85 -4.52 -6.65
N GLU A 183 -18.39 -5.67 -6.22
CA GLU A 183 -19.51 -5.77 -5.27
C GLU A 183 -19.18 -5.12 -3.92
N ILE A 184 -17.93 -5.20 -3.48
CA ILE A 184 -17.45 -4.56 -2.24
C ILE A 184 -16.90 -3.15 -2.46
N GLY A 185 -17.13 -2.56 -3.64
CA GLY A 185 -16.69 -1.20 -3.98
C GLY A 185 -15.27 -1.10 -4.54
N TYR A 186 -14.55 -2.21 -4.76
CA TYR A 186 -13.22 -2.23 -5.38
C TYR A 186 -13.32 -2.07 -6.91
N LYS A 187 -13.65 -0.85 -7.35
CA LYS A 187 -13.89 -0.48 -8.76
C LYS A 187 -13.38 0.91 -9.11
N LEU A 188 -13.19 1.15 -10.42
CA LEU A 188 -12.80 2.46 -10.99
C LEU A 188 -14.03 3.30 -11.33
#